data_AF-A0A895YJK6-F1
#
_entry.id   AF-A0A895YJK6-F1
#
_cell.length_a   1.000
_cell.length_b   1.000
_cell.length_c   1.000
_cell.angle_alpha   90.00
_cell.angle_beta   90.00
_cell.angle_gamma   90.00
#
_symmetry.space_group_name_H-M   'P 1'
#
loop_
_entity.id
_entity.type
_entity.pdbx_description
1 polymer ?
#
loop_
_entity_poly.entity_id
_entity_poly.type
_entity_poly.pdbx_seq_one_letter_code
_entity_poly.pdbx_strand_id
1 'polypeptide(L)' 'MTEEVRDAAARLPSGARTVDAVHIASAQILEDALDVLVTYDKRMYEVAKSIGVPVAAPGASSHG' A
#
# COMPACT_ATOMS: atom_id res chain seq x y z
N MET A 1 2.49 -16.06 5.21
CA MET A 1 3.00 -15.04 4.28
C MET A 1 3.77 -15.77 3.20
N THR A 2 3.44 -15.55 1.93
CA THR A 2 4.10 -16.22 0.80
C THR A 2 5.46 -15.58 0.51
N GLU A 3 6.38 -16.29 -0.14
CA GLU A 3 7.70 -15.75 -0.50
C GLU A 3 7.60 -14.54 -1.43
N GLU A 4 6.70 -14.60 -2.40
CA GLU A 4 6.44 -13.51 -3.35
C GLU A 4 6.06 -12.19 -2.67
N VAL A 5 5.18 -12.25 -1.66
CA VAL A 5 4.80 -11.06 -0.87
C VAL A 5 5.98 -10.53 -0.07
N ARG A 6 6.86 -11.40 0.44
CA ARG A 6 8.08 -10.97 1.17
C ARG A 6 9.07 -10.27 0.26
N ASP A 7 9.26 -10.80 -0.93
CA ASP A 7 10.19 -10.24 -1.91
C ASP A 7 9.69 -8.91 -2.45
N ALA A 8 8.39 -8.79 -2.73
CA ALA A 8 7.76 -7.53 -3.11
C ALA A 8 7.84 -6.50 -1.97
N ALA A 9 7.62 -6.90 -0.72
CA ALA A 9 7.72 -6.01 0.44
C ALA A 9 9.14 -5.47 0.65
N ALA A 10 10.17 -6.28 0.39
CA ALA A 10 11.58 -5.88 0.52
C ALA A 10 12.02 -4.82 -0.51
N ARG A 11 11.29 -4.67 -1.62
CA ARG A 11 11.60 -3.70 -2.70
C ARG A 11 10.96 -2.33 -2.50
N LEU A 12 10.15 -2.14 -1.46
CA LEU A 12 9.42 -0.90 -1.24
C LEU A 12 10.34 0.26 -0.83
N PRO A 13 9.98 1.52 -1.17
CA PRO A 13 10.72 2.70 -0.75
C PRO A 13 10.91 2.78 0.77
N SER A 14 12.03 3.39 1.19
CA SER A 14 12.31 3.65 2.61
C SER A 14 11.20 4.53 3.22
N GLY A 15 10.53 4.03 4.26
CA GLY A 15 9.45 4.75 4.96
C GLY A 15 8.25 3.88 5.35
N ALA A 16 8.05 2.74 4.68
CA ALA A 16 7.08 1.73 5.11
C ALA A 16 7.61 0.96 6.32
N ARG A 17 6.81 0.81 7.39
CA ARG A 17 7.14 -0.19 8.43
C ARG A 17 6.90 -1.59 7.85
N THR A 18 7.49 -2.62 8.48
CA THR A 18 7.38 -4.02 8.01
C THR A 18 5.93 -4.46 7.77
N VAL A 19 4.98 -4.04 8.61
CA VAL A 19 3.55 -4.36 8.43
C VAL A 19 2.95 -3.64 7.21
N ASP A 20 3.28 -2.37 6.98
CA ASP A 20 2.80 -1.61 5.81
C ASP A 20 3.35 -2.24 4.52
N ALA A 21 4.60 -2.71 4.56
CA ALA A 21 5.27 -3.32 3.42
C ALA A 21 4.56 -4.59 2.91
N VAL A 22 4.08 -5.44 3.82
CA VAL A 22 3.32 -6.65 3.46
C VAL A 22 1.99 -6.30 2.79
N HIS A 23 1.26 -5.32 3.32
CA HIS A 23 -0.02 -4.91 2.76
C HIS A 23 0.14 -4.31 1.36
N ILE A 24 1.13 -3.42 1.18
CA ILE A 24 1.40 -2.79 -0.11
C ILE A 24 1.92 -3.82 -1.13
N ALA A 25 2.75 -4.78 -0.70
CA ALA A 25 3.21 -5.87 -1.55
C ALA A 25 2.06 -6.79 -2.01
N SER A 26 1.15 -7.12 -1.08
CA SER A 26 -0.04 -7.92 -1.41
C SER A 26 -0.95 -7.18 -2.38
N ALA A 27 -1.13 -5.87 -2.20
CA ALA A 27 -1.90 -5.02 -3.12
C ALA A 27 -1.27 -4.97 -4.52
N GLN A 28 0.06 -4.86 -4.62
CA GLN A 28 0.75 -4.91 -5.92
C GLN A 28 0.54 -6.23 -6.65
N ILE A 29 0.64 -7.37 -5.95
CA ILE A 29 0.51 -8.70 -6.57
C ILE A 29 -0.91 -8.93 -7.14
N LEU A 30 -1.93 -8.31 -6.53
CA LEU A 30 -3.30 -8.43 -7.01
C LEU A 30 -3.54 -7.69 -8.33
N GLU A 31 -2.70 -6.71 -8.68
CA GLU A 31 -2.76 -5.93 -9.94
C GLU A 31 -4.21 -5.59 -10.35
N ASP A 32 -4.68 -6.10 -11.50
CA ASP A 32 -6.00 -5.85 -12.07
C ASP A 32 -7.16 -6.40 -11.23
N ALA A 33 -6.89 -7.31 -10.28
CA ALA A 33 -7.89 -7.81 -9.34
C ALA A 33 -8.05 -6.90 -8.10
N LEU A 34 -7.20 -5.87 -7.95
CA LEU A 34 -7.32 -4.88 -6.88
C LEU A 34 -8.11 -3.66 -7.35
N ASP A 35 -9.29 -3.46 -6.77
CA ASP A 35 -10.04 -2.21 -6.98
C ASP A 35 -9.36 -1.01 -6.30
N VAL A 36 -9.08 -1.12 -4.99
CA VAL A 36 -8.43 -0.06 -4.20
C VAL A 36 -7.87 -0.58 -2.87
N LEU A 37 -6.69 -0.10 -2.48
CA LEU A 37 -6.14 -0.26 -1.13
C LEU A 37 -6.69 0.85 -0.22
N VAL A 38 -7.48 0.48 0.79
CA VAL A 38 -7.98 1.46 1.77
C VAL A 38 -7.06 1.52 2.98
N THR A 39 -6.58 2.72 3.34
CA THR A 39 -5.76 2.91 4.54
C THR A 39 -6.01 4.25 5.21
N TYR A 40 -5.98 4.27 6.55
CA TYR A 40 -6.02 5.51 7.34
C TYR A 40 -4.61 5.95 7.80
N ASP A 41 -3.57 5.13 7.58
CA ASP A 41 -2.19 5.52 7.86
C ASP A 41 -1.66 6.37 6.69
N LYS A 42 -1.35 7.63 6.98
CA LYS A 42 -0.86 8.60 5.98
C LYS A 42 0.41 8.15 5.29
N ARG A 43 1.32 7.47 5.99
CA ARG A 43 2.59 7.02 5.39
C ARG A 43 2.35 5.85 4.45
N MET A 44 1.52 4.89 4.85
CA MET A 44 1.13 3.79 3.99
C MET A 44 0.44 4.28 2.72
N TYR A 45 -0.41 5.31 2.83
CA TYR A 45 -1.00 6.00 1.70
C TYR A 45 0.05 6.60 0.76
N GLU A 46 1.00 7.38 1.28
CA GLU A 46 2.05 7.99 0.47
C GLU A 46 2.94 6.95 -0.23
N VAL A 47 3.31 5.86 0.46
CA VAL A 47 4.11 4.79 -0.15
C VAL A 47 3.32 4.08 -1.25
N ALA A 48 2.08 3.66 -1.00
CA ALA A 48 1.23 3.01 -2.01
C ALA A 48 1.03 3.91 -3.25
N LYS A 49 0.77 5.20 -3.03
CA LYS A 49 0.63 6.19 -4.10
C LYS A 49 1.92 6.37 -4.89
N SER A 50 3.08 6.41 -4.23
CA SER A 50 4.39 6.62 -4.89
C SER A 50 4.79 5.51 -5.86
N ILE A 51 4.21 4.32 -5.69
CA ILE A 51 4.49 3.14 -6.52
C ILE A 51 3.31 2.78 -7.45
N GLY A 52 2.27 3.62 -7.52
CA GLY A 52 1.15 3.45 -8.45
C GLY A 52 0.06 2.47 -8.00
N VAL A 53 0.04 2.02 -6.73
CA VAL A 53 -1.07 1.22 -6.22
C VAL A 53 -2.31 2.11 -6.04
N PRO A 54 -3.48 1.76 -6.60
CA PRO A 54 -4.73 2.47 -6.32
C PRO A 54 -5.00 2.49 -4.82
N VAL A 55 -5.09 3.68 -4.21
CA VAL A 55 -5.21 3.82 -2.75
C VAL A 55 -6.18 4.92 -2.35
N ALA A 56 -6.99 4.67 -1.33
CA ALA A 56 -7.93 5.62 -0.75
C ALA A 56 -7.71 5.78 0.76
N ALA A 57 -7.87 7.01 1.27
CA ALA A 57 -7.80 7.32 2.69
C ALA A 57 -9.09 8.02 3.14
N PRO A 58 -10.15 7.27 3.52
CA PRO A 58 -11.39 7.85 3.98
C PRO A 58 -11.15 8.79 5.17
N GLY A 59 -11.83 9.94 5.21
CA GLY A 59 -11.65 10.92 6.28
C GLY A 59 -10.34 11.73 6.23
N ALA A 60 -9.43 11.46 5.28
CA ALA A 60 -8.31 12.36 5.00
C ALA A 60 -8.75 13.62 4.23
N SER A 61 -9.90 13.56 3.55
CA SER A 61 -10.65 14.72 3.07
C SER A 61 -11.52 15.28 4.21
N SER A 62 -10.97 16.22 4.96
CA SER A 62 -11.78 17.06 5.85
C SER A 62 -12.45 18.17 5.03
N HIS A 63 -13.78 18.08 4.92
CA HIS A 63 -14.76 19.16 4.75
C HIS A 63 -14.57 20.15 3.57
N GLY A 64 -15.45 20.03 2.57
CA GLY A 64 -16.10 21.18 1.95
C GLY A 64 -17.51 21.29 2.52
#